data_AF-A0A314XSX5-F1
#
_entry.id   AF-A0A314XSX5-F1
#
_cell.length_a   1.000
_cell.length_b   1.000
_cell.length_c   1.000
_cell.angle_alpha   90.00
_cell.angle_beta   90.00
_cell.angle_gamma   90.00
#
_symmetry.space_group_name_H-M   'P 1'
#
loop_
_entity.id
_entity.type
_entity.pdbx_description
1 polymer ?
#
loop_
_entity_poly.entity_id
_entity_poly.type
_entity_poly.pdbx_seq_one_letter_code
_entity_poly.pdbx_strand_id
1 'polypeptide(L)'
;MDSHENQQPIENQPQSNSTLPFTSKLKPYAFYLSSLLILILAISFSLTKTNYLKTQQLKYTFSSQPAIFQALFGFLQPKQKTKQTQVPNPISKPPYCVLWMAPFLSGGGYSSESWSYILALHEHSKNPNFRMAIEQHGDLESLEFWEGLPKYMKNLAVELYHTQCSMKETIVICHSEPGAWNPPLFETLPCPPTAYQISSR
;
A
#
# COMPACT_ATOMS: atom_id res chain seq x y z
N MET A 1 61.08 -47.87 64.07
CA MET A 1 60.43 -48.98 63.40
C MET A 1 59.00 -49.01 63.90
N ASP A 2 58.09 -48.59 63.02
CA ASP A 2 56.77 -49.20 62.75
C ASP A 2 55.80 -49.34 63.95
N SER A 3 54.53 -48.96 63.91
CA SER A 3 53.64 -48.61 62.80
C SER A 3 52.27 -48.19 63.37
N HIS A 4 51.64 -47.24 62.68
CA HIS A 4 50.20 -47.14 62.38
C HIS A 4 49.14 -47.26 63.49
N GLU A 5 48.66 -46.10 63.92
CA GLU A 5 47.31 -45.57 63.64
C GLU A 5 46.21 -46.58 63.20
N ASN A 6 45.12 -46.63 63.95
CA ASN A 6 43.78 -46.85 63.39
C ASN A 6 42.69 -46.39 64.36
N GLN A 7 42.01 -45.31 63.99
CA GLN A 7 40.85 -44.75 64.66
C GLN A 7 39.68 -44.76 63.68
N GLN A 8 38.60 -45.48 64.00
CA GLN A 8 37.19 -45.28 63.59
C GLN A 8 36.34 -46.47 64.11
N PRO A 9 34.99 -46.40 64.22
CA PRO A 9 34.09 -45.31 63.81
C PRO A 9 33.11 -44.82 64.90
N ILE A 10 32.61 -43.59 64.72
CA ILE A 10 31.40 -43.09 65.39
C ILE A 10 30.20 -43.51 64.54
N GLU A 11 29.33 -44.32 65.11
CA GLU A 11 28.05 -44.73 64.52
C GLU A 11 26.92 -44.13 65.35
N ASN A 12 26.15 -43.21 64.75
CA ASN A 12 24.69 -43.06 64.91
C ASN A 12 24.19 -41.92 64.00
N GLN A 13 23.51 -42.32 62.93
CA GLN A 13 22.63 -41.54 62.04
C GLN A 13 21.29 -41.19 62.76
N PRO A 14 20.28 -40.58 62.10
CA PRO A 14 20.27 -39.37 61.26
C PRO A 14 19.10 -38.43 61.65
N GLN A 15 19.12 -37.17 61.21
CA GLN A 15 17.87 -36.47 60.83
C GLN A 15 18.20 -35.36 59.83
N SER A 16 18.27 -35.74 58.55
CA SER A 16 18.29 -34.80 57.45
C SER A 16 16.89 -34.24 57.26
N ASN A 17 16.74 -32.93 57.51
CA ASN A 17 15.64 -32.16 56.95
C ASN A 17 15.83 -32.12 55.43
N SER A 18 15.15 -33.02 54.72
CA SER A 18 15.08 -33.03 53.27
C SER A 18 14.30 -31.81 52.79
N THR A 19 15.02 -30.71 52.53
CA THR A 19 14.50 -29.66 51.65
C THR A 19 14.52 -30.23 50.23
N LEU A 20 13.35 -30.57 49.71
CA LEU A 20 13.15 -30.94 48.31
C LEU A 20 13.77 -29.85 47.41
N PRO A 21 14.75 -30.18 46.55
CA PRO A 21 15.18 -29.22 45.55
C PRO A 21 14.07 -29.15 44.52
N PHE A 22 13.30 -28.06 44.53
CA PHE A 22 12.42 -27.69 43.42
C PHE A 22 13.30 -27.38 42.22
N THR A 23 13.77 -28.43 41.54
CA THR A 23 14.49 -28.31 40.28
C THR A 23 13.46 -27.91 39.22
N SER A 24 13.34 -26.59 39.04
CA SER A 24 12.54 -25.99 37.99
C SER A 24 13.09 -26.41 36.62
N LYS A 25 12.59 -27.53 36.10
CA LYS A 25 12.77 -27.95 34.70
C LYS A 25 12.04 -27.02 33.71
N LEU A 26 11.37 -25.97 34.21
CA LEU A 26 10.68 -24.96 33.41
C LEU A 26 11.63 -23.94 32.76
N LYS A 27 12.85 -23.77 33.30
CA LYS A 27 13.78 -22.73 32.83
C LYS A 27 14.16 -22.84 31.34
N PRO A 28 14.60 -23.98 30.79
CA PRO A 28 15.01 -24.04 29.38
C PRO A 28 13.83 -23.80 28.43
N TYR A 29 12.66 -24.39 28.71
CA TYR A 29 11.46 -24.20 27.88
C TYR A 29 11.00 -22.74 27.82
N ALA A 30 11.05 -22.02 28.95
CA ALA A 30 10.70 -20.60 28.99
C ALA A 30 11.63 -19.74 28.12
N PHE A 31 12.93 -20.03 28.07
CA PHE A 31 13.88 -19.34 27.20
C PHE A 31 13.65 -19.63 25.71
N TYR A 32 13.31 -20.87 25.35
CA TYR A 32 12.94 -21.22 23.97
C TYR A 32 11.62 -20.56 23.56
N LEU A 33 10.63 -20.53 24.45
CA LEU A 33 9.35 -19.86 24.19
C LEU A 33 9.52 -18.35 24.03
N SER A 34 10.36 -17.71 24.85
CA SER A 34 10.62 -16.28 24.72
C SER A 34 11.37 -15.96 23.43
N SER A 35 12.34 -16.79 23.04
CA SER A 35 13.08 -16.62 21.79
C SER A 35 12.18 -16.80 20.56
N LEU A 36 11.29 -17.80 20.59
CA LEU A 36 10.29 -18.01 19.54
C LEU A 36 9.29 -16.85 19.48
N LEU A 37 8.85 -16.34 20.64
CA LEU A 37 7.97 -15.18 20.72
C LEU A 37 8.63 -13.92 20.16
N ILE A 38 9.90 -13.66 20.50
CA ILE A 38 10.67 -12.53 19.97
C ILE A 38 10.82 -12.66 18.44
N LEU A 39 11.10 -13.86 17.94
CA LEU A 39 11.20 -14.12 16.50
C LEU A 39 9.86 -13.88 15.79
N ILE A 40 8.76 -14.38 16.35
CA ILE A 40 7.40 -14.16 15.79
C ILE A 40 7.05 -12.68 15.81
N LEU A 41 7.34 -11.97 16.90
CA LEU A 41 7.11 -10.53 17.01
C LEU A 41 7.96 -9.75 16.00
N ALA A 42 9.24 -10.09 15.86
CA ALA A 42 10.13 -9.47 14.89
C ALA A 42 9.64 -9.70 13.45
N ILE A 43 9.25 -10.92 13.10
CA ILE A 43 8.69 -11.25 11.78
C ILE A 43 7.39 -10.48 11.54
N SER A 44 6.47 -10.49 12.51
CA SER A 44 5.17 -9.80 12.40
C SER A 44 5.33 -8.28 12.23
N PHE A 45 6.19 -7.64 13.02
CA PHE A 45 6.46 -6.21 12.90
C PHE A 45 7.23 -5.85 11.63
N SER A 46 8.19 -6.69 11.21
CA SER A 46 9.01 -6.41 10.03
C SER A 46 8.21 -6.63 8.73
N LEU A 47 7.32 -7.63 8.68
CA LEU A 47 6.42 -7.89 7.55
C LEU A 47 5.58 -6.66 7.20
N THR A 48 4.93 -6.04 8.20
CA THR A 48 4.07 -4.86 7.99
C THR A 48 4.79 -3.63 7.43
N LYS A 49 6.13 -3.61 7.47
CA LYS A 49 6.96 -2.48 6.99
C LYS A 49 7.76 -2.80 5.74
N THR A 50 7.65 -3.99 5.17
CA THR A 50 8.44 -4.35 3.98
C THR A 50 8.09 -3.45 2.80
N ASN A 51 9.11 -3.06 2.02
CA ASN A 51 8.91 -2.34 0.77
C ASN A 51 7.99 -3.12 -0.18
N TYR A 52 8.01 -4.45 -0.13
CA TYR A 52 7.08 -5.28 -0.88
C TYR A 52 5.62 -4.94 -0.58
N LEU A 53 5.20 -4.97 0.70
CA LEU A 53 3.81 -4.63 1.05
C LEU A 53 3.46 -3.19 0.69
N LYS A 54 4.38 -2.25 0.91
CA LYS A 54 4.16 -0.85 0.57
C LYS A 54 3.99 -0.65 -0.94
N THR A 55 4.78 -1.33 -1.76
CA THR A 55 4.61 -1.33 -3.23
C THR A 55 3.27 -1.95 -3.62
N GLN A 56 2.84 -3.04 -2.98
CA GLN A 56 1.51 -3.61 -3.26
C GLN A 56 0.38 -2.65 -2.86
N GLN A 57 0.51 -1.95 -1.73
CA GLN A 57 -0.45 -0.93 -1.31
C GLN A 57 -0.49 0.25 -2.28
N LEU A 58 0.67 0.70 -2.77
CA LEU A 58 0.76 1.74 -3.78
C LEU A 58 0.02 1.32 -5.05
N LYS A 59 0.36 0.14 -5.58
CA LYS A 59 -0.30 -0.45 -6.74
C LYS A 59 -1.79 -0.58 -6.54
N TYR A 60 -2.24 -1.06 -5.38
CA TYR A 60 -3.67 -1.19 -5.07
C TYR A 60 -4.39 0.16 -5.04
N THR A 61 -3.75 1.19 -4.46
CA THR A 61 -4.29 2.55 -4.39
C THR A 61 -4.48 3.14 -5.80
N PHE A 62 -3.52 2.86 -6.69
CA PHE A 62 -3.48 3.36 -8.06
C PHE A 62 -3.76 2.26 -9.09
N SER A 63 -4.55 1.25 -8.74
CA SER A 63 -4.92 0.19 -9.68
C SER A 63 -6.18 0.59 -10.43
N SER A 64 -6.05 0.72 -11.75
CA SER A 64 -7.17 0.95 -12.65
C SER A 64 -7.91 -0.37 -12.89
N GLN A 65 -8.36 -1.03 -11.83
CA GLN A 65 -9.28 -2.18 -11.91
C GLN A 65 -10.72 -1.71 -11.64
N PRO A 66 -11.45 -1.25 -12.68
CA PRO A 66 -12.89 -1.17 -12.60
C PRO A 66 -13.48 -2.60 -12.70
N ALA A 67 -14.54 -2.84 -11.92
CA ALA A 67 -15.56 -3.89 -12.12
C ALA A 67 -15.45 -5.29 -11.46
N ILE A 68 -14.31 -5.80 -10.96
CA ILE A 68 -14.34 -7.17 -10.36
C ILE A 68 -14.99 -7.19 -8.97
N PHE A 69 -14.63 -6.24 -8.10
CA PHE A 69 -15.20 -6.19 -6.73
C PHE A 69 -16.61 -5.58 -6.67
N GLN A 70 -17.00 -4.73 -7.63
CA GLN A 70 -18.38 -4.21 -7.68
C GLN A 70 -19.40 -5.30 -8.03
N ALA A 71 -19.02 -6.29 -8.87
CA ALA A 71 -19.90 -7.41 -9.20
C ALA A 71 -20.11 -8.37 -8.02
N LEU A 72 -19.08 -8.59 -7.18
CA LEU A 72 -19.18 -9.49 -6.01
C LEU A 72 -19.97 -8.85 -4.85
N PHE A 73 -19.82 -7.55 -4.60
CA PHE A 73 -20.54 -6.84 -3.54
C PHE A 73 -21.95 -6.36 -3.94
N GLY A 74 -22.27 -6.29 -5.24
CA GLY A 74 -23.61 -5.98 -5.73
C GLY A 74 -24.65 -7.08 -5.45
N PHE A 75 -24.22 -8.30 -5.10
CA PHE A 75 -25.10 -9.44 -4.84
C PHE A 75 -25.62 -9.51 -3.39
N LEU A 76 -25.03 -8.74 -2.46
CA LEU A 76 -25.34 -8.81 -1.03
C LEU A 76 -26.10 -7.59 -0.48
N GLN A 77 -26.47 -6.61 -1.32
CA GLN A 77 -27.31 -5.50 -0.88
C GLN A 77 -28.79 -5.81 -1.12
N PRO A 78 -29.64 -5.89 -0.07
CA PRO A 78 -31.07 -5.93 -0.23
C PRO A 78 -31.52 -4.63 -0.92
N LYS A 79 -32.31 -4.73 -1.99
CA LYS A 79 -32.99 -3.58 -2.60
C LYS A 79 -33.94 -2.93 -1.58
N GLN A 80 -33.46 -1.97 -0.80
CA GLN A 80 -34.34 -1.06 -0.08
C GLN A 80 -34.93 -0.06 -1.09
N LYS A 81 -36.23 -0.19 -1.34
CA LYS A 81 -37.04 0.85 -1.99
C LYS A 81 -37.16 2.03 -1.02
N THR A 82 -36.25 2.98 -1.09
CA THR A 82 -36.38 4.25 -0.38
C THR A 82 -37.33 5.17 -1.15
N LYS A 83 -38.40 5.61 -0.50
CA LYS A 83 -39.34 6.61 -1.03
C LYS A 83 -38.58 7.89 -1.39
N GLN A 84 -38.77 8.38 -2.61
CA GLN A 84 -38.28 9.67 -3.06
C GLN A 84 -38.92 10.80 -2.25
N THR A 85 -38.14 11.42 -1.37
CA THR A 85 -38.36 12.80 -0.95
C THR A 85 -37.48 13.67 -1.86
N GLN A 86 -38.09 14.53 -2.66
CA GLN A 86 -37.38 15.44 -3.57
C GLN A 86 -36.52 16.41 -2.74
N VAL A 87 -35.20 16.25 -2.86
CA VAL A 87 -34.19 17.20 -2.37
C VAL A 87 -33.83 18.13 -3.56
N PRO A 88 -33.59 19.43 -3.36
CA PRO A 88 -33.39 20.40 -4.44
C PRO A 88 -32.15 20.09 -5.28
N ASN A 89 -32.23 20.45 -6.58
CA ASN A 89 -31.24 20.23 -7.65
C ASN A 89 -29.79 20.02 -7.21
N PRO A 90 -29.12 18.92 -7.65
CA PRO A 90 -27.69 18.80 -7.47
C PRO A 90 -27.00 19.90 -8.29
N ILE A 91 -26.15 20.69 -7.64
CA ILE A 91 -25.18 21.56 -8.32
C ILE A 91 -24.50 20.68 -9.38
N SER A 92 -24.75 20.96 -10.66
CA SER A 92 -24.31 20.10 -11.76
C SER A 92 -22.79 20.02 -11.74
N LYS A 93 -22.24 18.82 -11.57
CA LYS A 93 -20.80 18.59 -11.74
C LYS A 93 -20.35 19.16 -13.10
N PRO A 94 -19.17 19.78 -13.19
CA PRO A 94 -18.70 20.30 -14.47
C PRO A 94 -18.69 19.20 -15.54
N PRO A 95 -19.23 19.46 -16.75
CA PRO A 95 -19.39 18.45 -17.78
C PRO A 95 -18.03 17.99 -18.33
N TYR A 96 -17.08 18.90 -18.45
CA TYR A 96 -15.77 18.61 -19.01
C TYR A 96 -14.82 18.00 -17.98
N CYS A 97 -13.96 17.10 -18.44
CA CYS A 97 -12.85 16.59 -17.66
C CYS A 97 -11.52 16.70 -18.42
N VAL A 98 -10.44 16.94 -17.70
CA VAL A 98 -9.08 16.75 -18.17
C VAL A 98 -8.52 15.49 -17.50
N LEU A 99 -8.20 14.48 -18.30
CA LEU A 99 -7.45 13.30 -17.86
C LEU A 99 -5.99 13.49 -18.25
N TRP A 100 -5.12 13.68 -17.26
CA TRP A 100 -3.68 13.80 -17.48
C TRP A 100 -3.01 12.44 -17.23
N MET A 101 -2.49 11.83 -18.29
CA MET A 101 -1.77 10.56 -18.23
C MET A 101 -0.27 10.85 -18.26
N ALA A 102 0.42 10.65 -17.13
CA ALA A 102 1.84 10.96 -17.00
C ALA A 102 2.54 10.10 -15.93
N PRO A 103 3.89 10.11 -15.82
CA PRO A 103 4.60 9.26 -14.87
C PRO A 103 4.55 9.82 -13.43
N PHE A 104 3.36 10.10 -12.90
CA PHE A 104 3.13 10.74 -11.59
C PHE A 104 3.69 9.96 -10.40
N LEU A 105 3.93 8.67 -10.53
CA LEU A 105 4.46 7.81 -9.47
C LEU A 105 5.96 7.48 -9.64
N SER A 106 6.65 8.17 -10.53
CA SER A 106 8.04 7.91 -10.89
C SER A 106 8.98 9.00 -10.40
N GLY A 107 10.28 8.72 -10.25
CA GLY A 107 11.27 9.69 -9.74
C GLY A 107 11.92 10.58 -10.81
N GLY A 108 11.51 10.46 -12.07
CA GLY A 108 12.17 11.10 -13.21
C GLY A 108 11.83 12.58 -13.41
N GLY A 109 12.51 13.21 -14.39
CA GLY A 109 12.28 14.60 -14.77
C GLY A 109 10.86 14.84 -15.31
N TYR A 110 10.35 13.93 -16.14
CA TYR A 110 8.96 13.99 -16.64
C TYR A 110 7.93 13.92 -15.52
N SER A 111 8.18 13.14 -14.47
CA SER A 111 7.30 13.10 -13.30
C SER A 111 7.26 14.43 -12.56
N SER A 112 8.45 15.01 -12.30
CA SER A 112 8.58 16.29 -11.62
C SER A 112 7.91 17.43 -12.41
N GLU A 113 8.04 17.40 -13.73
CA GLU A 113 7.35 18.32 -14.64
C GLU A 113 5.82 18.13 -14.55
N SER A 114 5.34 16.89 -14.61
CA SER A 114 3.90 16.56 -14.51
C SER A 114 3.30 17.09 -13.21
N TRP A 115 4.00 16.88 -12.09
CA TRP A 115 3.59 17.39 -10.78
C TRP A 115 3.56 18.92 -10.74
N SER A 116 4.54 19.58 -11.35
CA SER A 116 4.59 21.04 -11.40
C SER A 116 3.37 21.61 -12.12
N TYR A 117 2.95 21.00 -13.23
CA TYR A 117 1.77 21.44 -13.96
C TYR A 117 0.46 21.16 -13.23
N ILE A 118 0.28 19.96 -12.69
CA ILE A 118 -0.98 19.61 -12.02
C ILE A 118 -1.19 20.44 -10.74
N LEU A 119 -0.12 20.74 -10.01
CA LEU A 119 -0.19 21.59 -8.82
C LEU A 119 -0.59 23.03 -9.19
N ALA A 120 0.04 23.59 -10.23
CA ALA A 120 -0.29 24.93 -10.70
C ALA A 120 -1.74 25.03 -11.21
N LEU A 121 -2.19 24.04 -11.97
CA LEU A 121 -3.59 23.97 -12.43
C LEU A 121 -4.55 23.83 -11.25
N HIS A 122 -4.27 22.92 -10.32
CA HIS A 122 -5.11 22.70 -9.14
C HIS A 122 -5.24 23.97 -8.28
N GLU A 123 -4.15 24.71 -8.08
CA GLU A 123 -4.18 25.98 -7.33
C GLU A 123 -5.00 27.07 -8.04
N HIS A 124 -4.93 27.14 -9.37
CA HIS A 124 -5.70 28.11 -10.17
C HIS A 124 -7.18 27.70 -10.34
N SER A 125 -7.49 26.43 -10.08
CA SER A 125 -8.78 25.78 -10.28
C SER A 125 -9.72 25.95 -9.07
N LYS A 126 -9.88 27.17 -8.54
CA LYS A 126 -10.74 27.45 -7.36
C LYS A 126 -12.25 27.39 -7.62
N ASN A 127 -12.67 27.40 -8.89
CA ASN A 127 -14.04 27.16 -9.38
C ASN A 127 -13.99 26.66 -10.83
N PRO A 128 -13.58 25.42 -11.09
CA PRO A 128 -13.27 25.02 -12.44
C PRO A 128 -14.53 24.62 -13.20
N ASN A 129 -14.60 25.06 -14.45
CA ASN A 129 -15.57 24.57 -15.44
C ASN A 129 -15.27 23.13 -15.89
N PHE A 130 -14.26 22.48 -15.29
CA PHE A 130 -13.83 21.13 -15.61
C PHE A 130 -13.36 20.38 -14.36
N ARG A 131 -13.35 19.06 -14.43
CA ARG A 131 -12.77 18.17 -13.41
C ARG A 131 -11.38 17.75 -13.87
N MET A 132 -10.50 17.44 -12.93
CA MET A 132 -9.15 16.92 -13.24
C MET A 132 -9.00 15.51 -12.71
N ALA A 133 -8.49 14.63 -13.55
CA ALA A 133 -8.09 13.29 -13.19
C ALA A 133 -6.64 13.04 -13.64
N ILE A 134 -5.94 12.17 -12.93
CA ILE A 134 -4.60 11.72 -13.31
C ILE A 134 -4.58 10.20 -13.45
N GLU A 135 -3.66 9.70 -14.28
CA GLU A 135 -3.42 8.28 -14.48
C GLU A 135 -1.92 8.07 -14.70
N GLN A 136 -1.36 6.96 -14.20
CA GLN A 136 0.06 6.64 -14.40
C GLN A 136 0.29 6.26 -15.87
N HIS A 137 1.31 6.85 -16.50
CA HIS A 137 1.65 6.54 -17.89
C HIS A 137 3.15 6.67 -18.19
N GLY A 138 3.71 5.59 -18.75
CA GLY A 138 5.16 5.43 -18.87
C GLY A 138 5.87 5.33 -17.51
N ASP A 139 7.19 5.24 -17.53
CA ASP A 139 8.12 5.01 -16.41
C ASP A 139 7.71 3.90 -15.40
N LEU A 140 8.69 3.42 -14.64
CA LEU A 140 8.40 2.53 -13.51
C LEU A 140 7.94 3.34 -12.30
N GLU A 141 6.92 2.84 -11.60
CA GLU A 141 6.54 3.34 -10.27
C GLU A 141 7.71 3.20 -9.29
N SER A 142 7.99 4.27 -8.53
CA SER A 142 9.04 4.28 -7.52
C SER A 142 8.43 4.48 -6.13
N LEU A 143 8.54 3.45 -5.30
CA LEU A 143 8.11 3.53 -3.90
C LEU A 143 8.92 4.60 -3.15
N GLU A 144 10.23 4.69 -3.39
CA GLU A 144 11.08 5.70 -2.75
C GLU A 144 10.61 7.12 -3.07
N PHE A 145 10.29 7.38 -4.34
CA PHE A 145 9.72 8.65 -4.77
C PHE A 145 8.39 8.91 -4.07
N TRP A 146 7.46 7.94 -4.12
CA TRP A 146 6.16 8.07 -3.47
C TRP A 146 6.33 8.37 -1.98
N GLU A 147 7.19 7.65 -1.26
CA GLU A 147 7.44 7.88 0.16
C GLU A 147 8.02 9.26 0.44
N GLY A 148 8.89 9.76 -0.45
CA GLY A 148 9.47 11.10 -0.39
C GLY A 148 8.47 12.24 -0.62
N LEU A 149 7.30 11.98 -1.23
CA LEU A 149 6.33 13.04 -1.49
C LEU A 149 5.71 13.62 -0.20
N PRO A 150 5.51 14.95 -0.15
CA PRO A 150 4.74 15.60 0.90
C PRO A 150 3.32 15.02 1.03
N LYS A 151 2.79 15.01 2.26
CA LYS A 151 1.45 14.45 2.55
C LYS A 151 0.34 15.08 1.69
N TYR A 152 0.40 16.39 1.45
CA TYR A 152 -0.61 17.07 0.64
C TYR A 152 -0.61 16.60 -0.82
N MET A 153 0.57 16.34 -1.40
CA MET A 153 0.69 15.82 -2.77
C MET A 153 0.15 14.39 -2.86
N LYS A 154 0.45 13.54 -1.86
CA LYS A 154 -0.12 12.19 -1.78
C LYS A 154 -1.64 12.20 -1.72
N ASN A 155 -2.20 13.08 -0.89
CA ASN A 155 -3.65 13.22 -0.76
C ASN A 155 -4.27 13.70 -2.09
N LEU A 156 -3.66 14.70 -2.73
CA LEU A 156 -4.09 15.21 -4.03
C LEU A 156 -3.99 14.13 -5.13
N ALA A 157 -2.93 13.32 -5.12
CA ALA A 157 -2.76 12.21 -6.05
C ALA A 157 -3.95 11.25 -5.98
N VAL A 158 -4.30 10.83 -4.76
CA VAL A 158 -5.42 9.91 -4.51
C VAL A 158 -6.75 10.54 -4.91
N GLU A 159 -6.95 11.82 -4.64
CA GLU A 159 -8.16 12.56 -5.04
C GLU A 159 -8.32 12.62 -6.57
N LEU A 160 -7.27 13.07 -7.27
CA LEU A 160 -7.28 13.19 -8.72
C LEU A 160 -7.40 11.82 -9.39
N TYR A 161 -6.71 10.81 -8.88
CA TYR A 161 -6.79 9.45 -9.41
C TYR A 161 -8.20 8.85 -9.33
N HIS A 162 -8.90 9.08 -8.22
CA HIS A 162 -10.28 8.60 -8.05
C HIS A 162 -11.33 9.46 -8.77
N THR A 163 -10.93 10.56 -9.42
CA THR A 163 -11.86 11.44 -10.14
C THR A 163 -12.37 10.75 -11.41
N GLN A 164 -13.68 10.51 -11.45
CA GLN A 164 -14.34 9.74 -12.52
C GLN A 164 -14.59 10.57 -13.77
N CYS A 165 -13.96 10.25 -14.90
CA CYS A 165 -14.14 11.00 -16.15
C CYS A 165 -14.83 10.19 -17.25
N SER A 166 -15.81 10.81 -17.91
CA SER A 166 -16.52 10.22 -19.05
C SER A 166 -15.71 10.48 -20.31
N MET A 167 -15.26 9.44 -21.00
CA MET A 167 -14.44 9.59 -22.21
C MET A 167 -15.11 10.42 -23.32
N LYS A 168 -16.44 10.58 -23.30
CA LYS A 168 -17.17 11.42 -24.27
C LYS A 168 -16.92 12.92 -24.10
N GLU A 169 -16.54 13.36 -22.91
CA GLU A 169 -16.40 14.77 -22.52
C GLU A 169 -15.01 15.05 -21.89
N THR A 170 -14.05 14.16 -22.16
CA THR A 170 -12.72 14.20 -21.57
C THR A 170 -11.68 14.63 -22.60
N ILE A 171 -10.90 15.65 -22.25
CA ILE A 171 -9.65 16.00 -22.92
C ILE A 171 -8.56 15.15 -22.28
N VAL A 172 -7.88 14.33 -23.09
CA VAL A 172 -6.76 13.50 -22.62
C VAL A 172 -5.45 14.21 -22.95
N ILE A 173 -4.61 14.39 -21.93
CA ILE A 173 -3.24 14.89 -22.07
C ILE A 173 -2.30 13.70 -21.87
N CYS A 174 -1.50 13.41 -22.89
CA CYS A 174 -0.47 12.38 -22.84
C CYS A 174 0.89 13.04 -22.64
N HIS A 175 1.59 12.70 -21.55
CA HIS A 175 2.86 13.32 -21.19
C HIS A 175 3.78 12.28 -20.60
N SER A 176 4.85 11.92 -21.30
CA SER A 176 5.82 10.96 -20.79
C SER A 176 7.13 11.01 -21.59
N GLU A 177 8.10 10.19 -21.21
CA GLU A 177 9.34 10.02 -21.94
C GLU A 177 9.14 9.31 -23.30
N PRO A 178 10.10 9.41 -24.24
CA PRO A 178 10.00 8.71 -25.54
C PRO A 178 9.76 7.20 -25.44
N GLY A 179 10.24 6.56 -24.35
CA GLY A 179 10.07 5.13 -24.10
C GLY A 179 8.64 4.69 -23.77
N ALA A 180 7.69 5.60 -23.58
CA ALA A 180 6.31 5.28 -23.21
C ALA A 180 5.39 4.95 -24.39
N TRP A 181 5.79 5.26 -25.63
CA TRP A 181 4.83 5.37 -26.74
C TRP A 181 4.62 4.08 -27.53
N ASN A 182 5.64 3.56 -28.23
CA ASN A 182 5.51 2.30 -28.98
C ASN A 182 6.87 1.74 -29.47
N PRO A 183 7.23 0.48 -29.12
CA PRO A 183 6.65 -0.29 -28.02
C PRO A 183 7.01 0.38 -26.68
N PRO A 184 6.12 0.35 -25.68
CA PRO A 184 6.44 0.89 -24.38
C PRO A 184 7.51 0.05 -23.67
N LEU A 185 8.45 0.71 -22.99
CA LEU A 185 9.50 0.05 -22.21
C LEU A 185 8.97 -0.54 -20.89
N PHE A 186 7.88 0.01 -20.36
CA PHE A 186 7.25 -0.39 -19.11
C PHE A 186 5.78 -0.75 -19.33
N GLU A 187 5.20 -1.52 -18.40
CA GLU A 187 3.77 -1.81 -18.41
C GLU A 187 2.97 -0.53 -18.17
N THR A 188 2.22 -0.09 -19.18
CA THR A 188 1.44 1.15 -19.13
C THR A 188 0.18 1.02 -19.98
N LEU A 189 -0.88 1.74 -19.60
CA LEU A 189 -2.04 1.92 -20.47
C LEU A 189 -1.66 2.75 -21.71
N PRO A 190 -2.26 2.47 -22.88
CA PRO A 190 -2.08 3.31 -24.05
C PRO A 190 -2.63 4.71 -23.79
N CYS A 191 -1.97 5.71 -24.35
CA CYS A 191 -2.44 7.09 -24.30
C CYS A 191 -2.66 7.65 -25.70
N PRO A 192 -3.89 8.11 -26.04
CA PRO A 192 -5.08 8.09 -25.20
C PRO A 192 -5.69 6.67 -25.07
N PRO A 193 -6.49 6.38 -24.02
CA PRO A 193 -6.99 5.02 -23.71
C PRO A 193 -7.86 4.37 -24.79
N THR A 194 -8.40 5.15 -25.73
CA THR A 194 -9.31 4.71 -26.79
C THR A 194 -8.68 4.73 -28.21
N ALA A 195 -7.42 5.15 -28.37
CA ALA A 195 -6.84 5.32 -29.72
C ALA A 195 -6.56 4.02 -30.48
N TYR A 196 -6.46 2.86 -29.81
CA TYR A 196 -6.11 1.60 -30.48
C TYR A 196 -7.30 0.82 -31.07
N GLN A 197 -8.50 1.42 -31.16
CA GLN A 197 -9.58 0.88 -31.99
C GLN A 197 -9.59 1.44 -33.43
N ILE A 198 -8.50 2.06 -33.88
CA ILE A 198 -8.38 2.55 -35.26
C ILE A 198 -7.47 1.62 -36.06
N SER A 199 -8.11 0.81 -36.91
CA SER A 199 -7.60 0.27 -38.18
C SER A 199 -6.61 -0.91 -38.15
N SER A 200 -7.13 -2.12 -37.93
CA SER A 200 -6.79 -3.23 -38.83
C SER A 200 -7.59 -3.06 -40.13
N ARG A 201 -6.99 -2.41 -41.13
CA ARG A 201 -7.37 -2.51 -42.55
C ARG A 201 -6.13 -2.85 -43.34
#